data_AF-A0A6A0JV78-F1
#
_entry.id   AF-A0A6A0JV78-F1
#
_cell.length_a   1.000
_cell.length_b   1.000
_cell.length_c   1.000
_cell.angle_alpha   90.00
_cell.angle_beta   90.00
_cell.angle_gamma   90.00
#
_symmetry.space_group_name_H-M   'P 1'
#
loop_
_entity.id
_entity.type
_entity.pdbx_description
1 polymer ?
#
loop_
_entity_poly.entity_id
_entity_poly.type
_entity_poly.pdbx_seq_one_letter_code
_entity_poly.pdbx_strand_id
1 'polypeptide(L)' 'MIASGELKKNIDLGVSGLTSNPSIFEKAISSSEIYDDSIRELISKNLSDLEIYENLAVKDIQAAADLLKPIYETS' A
#
# COMPACT_ATOMS: atom_id res chain seq x y z
N MET A 1 1.86 8.36 -1.35
CA MET A 1 1.51 7.86 -2.70
C MET A 1 0.02 7.51 -2.84
N ILE A 2 -0.52 6.52 -2.12
CA ILE A 2 -1.95 6.12 -2.29
C ILE A 2 -2.88 7.12 -1.61
N ALA A 3 -2.77 7.28 -0.28
CA ALA A 3 -3.62 8.20 0.49
C ALA A 3 -3.48 9.67 0.05
N SER A 4 -2.31 10.05 -0.48
CA SER A 4 -2.05 11.39 -1.02
C SER A 4 -2.67 11.64 -2.40
N GLY A 5 -3.28 10.63 -3.04
CA GLY A 5 -3.84 10.73 -4.40
C GLY A 5 -2.79 10.79 -5.52
N GLU A 6 -1.52 10.68 -5.19
CA GLU A 6 -0.40 10.75 -6.13
C GLU A 6 -0.43 9.60 -7.15
N LEU A 7 -0.73 8.37 -6.71
CA LEU A 7 -0.86 7.24 -7.62
C LEU A 7 -1.97 7.48 -8.66
N LYS A 8 -3.11 8.03 -8.24
CA LYS A 8 -4.19 8.38 -9.16
C LYS A 8 -3.73 9.41 -10.19
N LYS A 9 -3.01 10.45 -9.76
CA LYS A 9 -2.44 11.44 -10.69
C LYS A 9 -1.49 10.80 -11.71
N ASN A 10 -0.65 9.86 -11.27
CA ASN A 10 0.26 9.14 -12.17
C ASN A 10 -0.52 8.28 -13.18
N ILE A 11 -1.60 7.63 -12.76
CA ILE A 11 -2.52 6.90 -13.63
C ILE A 11 -3.15 7.83 -14.68
N ASP A 12 -3.64 9.00 -14.26
CA ASP A 12 -4.20 10.01 -15.15
C ASP A 12 -3.17 10.53 -16.18
N LEU A 13 -1.87 10.38 -15.90
CA LEU A 13 -0.74 10.69 -16.80
C LEU A 13 -0.26 9.49 -17.65
N GLY A 14 -0.91 8.33 -17.55
CA GLY A 14 -0.64 7.16 -18.39
C GLY A 14 0.13 6.02 -17.71
N VAL A 15 0.35 6.08 -16.39
CA VAL A 15 0.89 4.92 -15.65
C VAL A 15 -0.17 3.82 -15.59
N SER A 16 0.14 2.64 -16.12
CA SER A 16 -0.77 1.50 -16.24
C SER A 16 -0.51 0.36 -15.24
N GLY A 17 0.52 0.49 -14.40
CA GLY A 17 0.87 -0.53 -13.43
C GLY A 17 1.94 -0.06 -12.46
N LEU A 18 2.17 -0.85 -11.42
CA LEU A 18 3.21 -0.61 -10.42
C LEU A 18 3.77 -1.93 -9.91
N THR A 19 4.96 -1.87 -9.33
CA THR A 19 5.57 -2.98 -8.62
C THR A 19 5.95 -2.52 -7.22
N SER A 20 5.87 -3.45 -6.28
CA SER A 20 6.45 -3.27 -4.95
C SER A 20 7.44 -4.39 -4.68
N ASN A 21 8.37 -4.13 -3.77
CA ASN A 21 9.29 -5.10 -3.22
C ASN A 21 9.42 -4.87 -1.71
N PRO A 22 9.95 -5.84 -0.94
CA PRO A 22 10.05 -5.72 0.51
C PRO A 22 10.79 -4.47 0.99
N SER A 23 11.87 -4.07 0.32
CA SER A 23 12.67 -2.89 0.71
C SER A 23 11.93 -1.57 0.51
N ILE A 24 11.03 -1.47 -0.48
CA ILE A 24 10.17 -0.29 -0.66
C ILE A 24 9.17 -0.19 0.49
N PHE A 25 8.57 -1.32 0.90
CA PHE A 25 7.66 -1.34 2.05
C PHE A 25 8.36 -1.03 3.36
N GLU A 26 9.52 -1.63 3.62
CA GLU A 26 10.34 -1.34 4.81
C GLU A 26 10.59 0.16 4.93
N LYS A 27 11.00 0.80 3.84
CA LYS A 27 11.25 2.24 3.81
C LYS A 27 9.98 3.04 4.06
N ALA A 28 8.87 2.69 3.41
CA ALA A 28 7.60 3.40 3.59
C ALA A 28 7.09 3.31 5.03
N ILE A 29 7.16 2.12 5.65
CA ILE A 29 6.73 1.86 7.02
C ILE A 29 7.63 2.59 8.03
N SER A 30 8.95 2.55 7.83
CA SER A 30 9.90 3.17 8.76
C SER A 30 10.00 4.70 8.63
N SER A 31 9.63 5.28 7.49
CA SER A 31 9.79 6.71 7.21
C SER A 31 8.49 7.52 7.27
N SER A 32 7.39 6.94 7.75
CA SER A 32 6.06 7.57 7.68
C SER A 32 5.19 7.20 8.87
N GLU A 33 4.49 8.18 9.44
CA GLU A 33 3.56 8.00 10.56
C GLU A 33 2.20 7.44 10.11
N ILE A 34 1.95 7.32 8.80
CA ILE A 34 0.63 6.89 8.28
C ILE A 34 0.26 5.45 8.66
N TYR A 35 1.25 4.65 9.08
CA TYR A 35 1.06 3.26 9.48
C TYR A 35 0.89 3.10 10.99
N ASP A 36 1.21 4.11 11.80
CA ASP A 36 1.27 4.03 13.26
C ASP A 36 -0.02 3.50 13.89
N ASP A 37 -1.17 4.03 13.49
CA ASP A 37 -2.45 3.62 14.06
C ASP A 37 -2.82 2.19 13.66
N SER A 38 -2.52 1.79 12.42
CA SER A 38 -2.72 0.41 11.97
C SER A 38 -1.77 -0.55 12.70
N ILE A 39 -0.52 -0.16 12.93
CA ILE A 39 0.45 -0.95 13.69
C ILE A 39 -0.03 -1.12 15.14
N ARG A 40 -0.46 -0.04 15.81
CA ARG A 40 -1.00 -0.10 17.18
C ARG A 40 -2.22 -1.02 17.27
N GLU A 41 -3.14 -0.93 16.30
CA GLU A 41 -4.31 -1.82 16.24
C GLU A 41 -3.90 -3.29 16.10
N LEU A 42 -2.96 -3.60 15.20
CA LEU A 42 -2.55 -4.97 14.93
C LEU A 42 -1.73 -5.56 16.09
N ILE A 43 -0.90 -4.75 16.75
CA ILE A 43 -0.22 -5.13 18.00
C ILE A 43 -1.24 -5.48 19.09
N SER A 44 -2.32 -4.71 19.22
CA SER A 44 -3.38 -4.99 20.22
C SER A 44 -4.09 -6.33 20.00
N LYS A 45 -3.97 -6.90 18.80
CA LYS A 45 -4.49 -8.22 18.43
C LYS A 45 -3.47 -9.36 18.65
N ASN A 46 -2.32 -9.08 19.26
CA ASN A 46 -1.21 -10.03 19.47
C ASN A 46 -0.70 -10.69 18.18
N LEU A 47 -0.70 -9.95 17.07
CA LEU A 47 -0.11 -10.42 15.82
C LEU A 47 1.42 -10.31 15.87
N SER A 48 2.10 -11.23 15.18
CA SER A 48 3.55 -11.20 14.98
C SER A 48 3.96 -10.07 14.03
N ASP A 49 5.24 -9.67 14.09
CA ASP A 49 5.81 -8.64 13.20
C ASP A 49 5.58 -8.96 11.71
N LEU A 50 5.68 -10.24 11.33
CA LEU A 50 5.45 -10.68 9.96
C LEU A 50 3.97 -10.51 9.57
N GLU A 51 3.04 -10.92 10.44
CA GLU A 51 1.60 -10.76 10.18
C GLU A 51 1.21 -9.28 10.11
N ILE A 52 1.82 -8.42 10.93
CA ILE A 52 1.62 -6.97 10.88
C ILE A 52 2.10 -6.45 9.53
N TYR A 53 3.33 -6.77 9.12
CA TYR A 53 3.88 -6.38 7.83
C TYR A 53 2.99 -6.84 6.67
N GLU A 54 2.56 -8.10 6.66
CA GLU A 54 1.70 -8.64 5.61
C GLU A 54 0.35 -7.92 5.56
N ASN A 55 -0.27 -7.62 6.70
CA ASN A 55 -1.51 -6.86 6.75
C ASN A 55 -1.36 -5.47 6.13
N LEU A 56 -0.28 -4.75 6.46
CA LEU A 56 -0.02 -3.43 5.89
C LEU A 56 0.24 -3.51 4.38
N ALA A 57 1.09 -4.44 3.95
CA ALA A 57 1.46 -4.60 2.55
C ALA A 57 0.25 -5.02 1.69
N VAL A 58 -0.56 -5.97 2.15
CA VAL A 58 -1.76 -6.42 1.44
C VAL A 58 -2.76 -5.29 1.30
N LYS A 59 -2.98 -4.50 2.36
CA LYS A 59 -3.89 -3.35 2.32
C LYS A 59 -3.47 -2.31 1.28
N ASP A 60 -2.18 -1.98 1.22
CA ASP A 60 -1.66 -1.04 0.23
C ASP A 60 -1.74 -1.61 -1.19
N ILE A 61 -1.42 -2.89 -1.39
CA ILE A 61 -1.52 -3.57 -2.69
C ILE A 61 -2.97 -3.59 -3.17
N GLN A 62 -3.93 -3.88 -2.30
CA GLN A 62 -5.35 -3.87 -2.63
C GLN A 62 -5.81 -2.47 -3.06
N ALA A 63 -5.46 -1.43 -2.29
CA ALA A 63 -5.82 -0.05 -2.63
C ALA A 63 -5.19 0.39 -3.96
N ALA A 64 -3.97 -0.02 -4.24
CA ALA A 64 -3.31 0.18 -5.53
C ALA A 64 -4.04 -0.57 -6.67
N ALA A 65 -4.40 -1.84 -6.46
CA ALA A 65 -5.11 -2.66 -7.42
C ALA A 65 -6.50 -2.08 -7.75
N ASP A 66 -7.22 -1.58 -6.75
CA ASP A 66 -8.52 -0.93 -6.94
C ASP A 66 -8.42 0.31 -7.83
N LEU A 67 -7.35 1.11 -7.67
CA LEU A 67 -7.10 2.27 -8.54
C LEU A 67 -6.73 1.87 -9.98
N LEU A 68 -6.02 0.76 -10.14
CA LEU A 68 -5.61 0.23 -11.45
C LEU A 68 -6.69 -0.61 -12.13
N LYS A 69 -7.73 -1.02 -11.41
CA LYS A 69 -8.79 -1.91 -11.91
C LYS A 69 -9.42 -1.44 -13.23
N PRO A 70 -9.79 -0.16 -13.43
CA PRO A 70 -10.36 0.28 -14.70
C PRO A 70 -9.41 0.11 -15.89
N ILE A 71 -8.10 0.25 -15.67
CA ILE A 71 -7.08 0.04 -16.71
C ILE A 71 -7.01 -1.44 -17.04
N TYR A 72 -6.96 -2.30 -16.01
CA TYR A 72 -6.94 -3.74 -16.19
C TYR A 72 -8.15 -4.26 -16.95
N GLU A 73 -9.36 -3.77 -16.64
CA GLU A 73 -10.62 -4.20 -17.30
C GLU A 73 -10.74 -3.72 -18.76
N THR A 74 -9.96 -2.72 -19.18
CA THR A 74 -9.99 -2.14 -20.53
C THR A 74 -8.78 -2.50 -21.39
N SER A 75 -7.89 -3.36 -20.86
CA SER A 75 -6.68 -3.84 -21.54
C SER A 75 -6.91 -5.10 -22.39
#